data_AF-A0A940UDX0-F1
#
_entry.id   AF-A0A940UDX0-F1
#
_cell.length_a   1.000
_cell.length_b   1.000
_cell.length_c   1.000
_cell.angle_alpha   90.00
_cell.angle_beta   90.00
_cell.angle_gamma   90.00
#
_symmetry.space_group_name_H-M   'P 1'
#
loop_
_entity.id
_entity.type
_entity.pdbx_description
1 polymer ?
#
loop_
_entity_poly.entity_id
_entity_poly.type
_entity_poly.pdbx_seq_one_letter_code
_entity_poly.pdbx_strand_id
1 'polypeptide(L)'
;MIILIGGLVGTGKTELARAVAQNLNVSCYEIDKAKVKAINANAALQFNMRYSKPHSEEAKLMIYSRALQHLSELSKTHKDIVADEDFHKKHSRSIFFERIRESMGEGSSLSGSLQMRVLSGRGGSAPAAGASPERTLRHVSRDEKESQSLRRG
;
A
#
# COMPACT_ATOMS: atom_id res chain seq x y z
N MET A 1 1.28 4.90 12.82
CA MET A 1 1.86 3.82 12.00
C MET A 1 1.64 4.12 10.52
N ILE A 2 2.61 3.84 9.64
CA ILE A 2 2.38 3.93 8.19
C ILE A 2 2.44 2.53 7.57
N ILE A 3 1.37 2.16 6.87
CA ILE A 3 1.28 0.93 6.08
C ILE A 3 1.49 1.30 4.62
N LEU A 4 2.54 0.75 3.99
CA LEU A 4 2.83 0.97 2.57
C LEU A 4 2.49 -0.26 1.75
N ILE A 5 1.61 -0.10 0.77
CA ILE A 5 1.18 -1.16 -0.15
C ILE A 5 1.95 -1.00 -1.46
N GLY A 6 2.88 -1.93 -1.70
CA GLY A 6 3.74 -1.97 -2.88
C GLY A 6 3.31 -3.01 -3.91
N GLY A 7 3.65 -2.82 -5.19
CA GLY A 7 3.40 -3.81 -6.26
C GLY A 7 3.35 -3.18 -7.66
N LEU A 8 3.15 -4.00 -8.69
CA LEU A 8 3.20 -3.52 -10.08
C LEU A 8 1.99 -2.65 -10.47
N VAL A 9 2.11 -1.87 -11.54
CA VAL A 9 0.96 -1.16 -12.15
C VAL A 9 -0.11 -2.19 -12.53
N GLY A 10 -1.37 -1.88 -12.21
CA GLY A 10 -2.51 -2.75 -12.51
C GLY A 10 -2.77 -3.89 -11.51
N THR A 11 -1.98 -4.04 -10.43
CA THR A 11 -2.21 -5.12 -9.43
C THR A 11 -3.25 -4.78 -8.35
N GLY A 12 -4.04 -3.72 -8.52
CA GLY A 12 -5.11 -3.35 -7.58
C GLY A 12 -4.65 -2.79 -6.22
N LYS A 13 -3.44 -2.22 -6.13
CA LYS A 13 -2.87 -1.70 -4.88
C LYS A 13 -3.70 -0.57 -4.27
N THR A 14 -4.19 0.33 -5.09
CA THR A 14 -4.98 1.48 -4.66
C THR A 14 -6.33 1.01 -4.09
N GLU A 15 -6.98 0.03 -4.74
CA GLU A 15 -8.17 -0.64 -4.22
C GLU A 15 -7.89 -1.35 -2.89
N LEU A 16 -6.78 -2.08 -2.79
CA LEU A 16 -6.39 -2.73 -1.54
C LEU A 16 -6.09 -1.72 -0.42
N ALA A 17 -5.39 -0.63 -0.74
CA ALA A 17 -5.08 0.43 0.22
C ALA A 17 -6.35 1.10 0.73
N ARG A 18 -7.30 1.40 -0.16
CA ARG A 18 -8.62 1.93 0.22
C ARG A 18 -9.40 0.96 1.09
N ALA A 19 -9.44 -0.33 0.73
CA ALA A 19 -10.13 -1.35 1.52
C ALA A 19 -9.51 -1.51 2.92
N VAL A 20 -8.19 -1.56 3.02
CA VAL A 20 -7.48 -1.64 4.31
C VAL A 20 -7.73 -0.39 5.14
N ALA A 21 -7.66 0.79 4.54
CA ALA A 21 -7.91 2.06 5.22
C ALA A 21 -9.34 2.14 5.77
N GLN A 22 -10.34 1.74 4.97
CA GLN A 22 -11.74 1.68 5.38
C GLN A 22 -11.96 0.70 6.53
N ASN A 23 -11.43 -0.52 6.42
CA ASN A 23 -11.59 -1.55 7.44
C ASN A 23 -10.93 -1.18 8.77
N LEU A 24 -9.82 -0.45 8.74
CA LEU A 24 -9.13 0.03 9.93
C LEU A 24 -9.63 1.40 10.42
N ASN A 25 -10.51 2.06 9.65
CA ASN A 25 -10.94 3.44 9.87
C ASN A 25 -9.77 4.43 10.01
N VAL A 26 -8.82 4.36 9.07
CA VAL A 26 -7.60 5.20 9.02
C VAL A 26 -7.51 5.96 7.69
N SER A 27 -6.61 6.95 7.63
CA SER A 27 -6.46 7.75 6.41
C SER A 27 -5.77 6.97 5.29
N CYS A 28 -6.31 7.09 4.08
CA CYS A 28 -5.72 6.56 2.86
C CYS A 28 -5.03 7.69 2.08
N TYR A 29 -3.79 7.47 1.64
CA TYR A 29 -3.01 8.44 0.87
C TYR A 29 -2.44 7.83 -0.41
N GLU A 30 -2.88 8.35 -1.56
CA GLU A 30 -2.41 7.89 -2.86
C GLU A 30 -1.17 8.68 -3.29
N ILE A 31 0.01 8.04 -3.22
CA ILE A 31 1.29 8.69 -3.53
C ILE A 31 1.33 9.10 -5.01
N ASP A 32 0.75 8.29 -5.90
CA ASP A 32 0.65 8.59 -7.34
C ASP A 32 -0.02 9.93 -7.61
N LYS A 33 -1.11 10.26 -6.92
CA LYS A 33 -1.78 11.57 -7.06
C LYS A 33 -0.86 12.72 -6.68
N ALA A 34 -0.02 12.55 -5.67
CA ALA A 34 0.95 13.55 -5.26
C ALA A 34 2.09 13.70 -6.28
N LYS A 35 2.57 12.58 -6.84
CA LYS A 35 3.58 12.59 -7.91
C LYS A 35 3.07 13.31 -9.15
N VAL A 36 1.83 13.04 -9.58
CA VAL A 36 1.20 13.72 -10.72
C VAL A 36 1.12 15.23 -10.47
N LYS A 37 0.73 15.67 -9.28
CA LYS A 37 0.73 17.10 -8.92
C LYS A 37 2.13 17.71 -8.98
N ALA A 38 3.15 17.02 -8.47
CA ALA A 38 4.54 17.49 -8.51
C ALA A 38 5.07 17.60 -9.95
N ILE A 39 4.78 16.60 -10.79
CA ILE A 39 5.11 16.61 -12.22
C ILE A 39 4.42 17.79 -12.91
N ASN A 40 3.12 17.98 -12.67
CA ASN A 40 2.35 19.05 -13.29
C ASN A 40 2.82 20.45 -12.86
N ALA A 41 3.41 20.60 -11.68
CA ALA A 41 3.97 21.87 -11.22
C ALA A 41 5.33 22.22 -11.88
N ASN A 42 5.97 21.29 -12.60
CA ASN A 42 7.29 21.49 -13.18
C ASN A 42 7.32 21.21 -14.69
N ALA A 43 7.56 22.25 -15.49
CA ALA A 43 7.56 22.16 -16.95
C ALA A 43 8.54 21.12 -17.51
N ALA A 44 9.72 20.96 -16.90
CA ALA A 44 10.71 19.97 -17.34
C ALA A 44 10.26 18.52 -17.04
N LEU A 45 9.59 18.31 -15.90
CA LEU A 45 9.01 17.01 -15.58
C LEU A 45 7.83 16.68 -16.49
N GLN A 46 6.93 17.65 -16.72
CA GLN A 46 5.84 17.48 -17.68
C GLN A 46 6.35 17.13 -19.07
N PHE A 47 7.39 17.82 -19.54
CA PHE A 47 8.01 17.54 -20.84
C PHE A 47 8.53 16.10 -20.88
N ASN A 48 9.26 15.66 -19.86
CA ASN A 48 9.78 14.30 -19.81
C ASN A 48 8.66 13.24 -19.82
N MET A 49 7.58 13.47 -19.07
CA MET A 49 6.42 12.58 -19.06
C MET A 49 5.73 12.53 -20.44
N ARG A 50 5.51 13.69 -21.08
CA ARG A 50 4.83 13.81 -22.38
C ARG A 50 5.58 13.09 -23.51
N TYR A 51 6.91 13.11 -23.47
CA TYR A 51 7.75 12.48 -24.48
C TYR A 51 8.33 11.13 -24.04
N SER A 52 7.77 10.52 -22.99
CA SER A 52 8.23 9.24 -22.43
C SER A 52 9.73 9.17 -22.14
N LYS A 53 10.34 10.33 -21.79
CA LYS A 53 11.73 10.41 -21.40
C LYS A 53 11.87 9.99 -19.93
N PRO A 54 12.81 9.10 -19.59
CA PRO A 54 13.09 8.76 -18.20
C PRO A 54 13.45 10.01 -17.40
N HIS A 55 12.87 10.16 -16.21
CA HIS A 55 13.33 11.16 -15.25
C HIS A 55 14.72 10.77 -14.72
N SER A 56 15.58 11.78 -14.50
CA SER A 56 16.82 11.60 -13.74
C SER A 56 16.52 11.16 -12.30
N GLU A 57 17.51 10.65 -11.58
CA GLU A 57 17.31 10.26 -10.18
C GLU A 57 16.99 11.47 -9.31
N GLU A 58 17.61 12.63 -9.56
CA GLU A 58 17.34 13.90 -8.86
C GLU A 58 15.89 14.35 -9.08
N ALA A 59 15.40 14.23 -10.32
CA ALA A 59 14.01 14.52 -10.67
C ALA A 59 13.04 13.58 -9.93
N LYS A 60 13.35 12.28 -9.83
CA LYS A 60 12.54 11.33 -9.07
C LYS A 60 12.53 11.67 -7.59
N LEU A 61 13.69 12.02 -7.02
CA LEU A 61 13.78 12.44 -5.62
C LEU A 61 12.96 13.70 -5.33
N MET A 62 12.96 14.66 -6.26
CA MET A 62 12.11 15.85 -6.17
C MET A 62 10.62 15.53 -6.29
N ILE A 63 10.24 14.58 -7.16
CA ILE A 63 8.86 14.08 -7.24
C ILE A 63 8.45 13.43 -5.90
N TYR A 64 9.33 12.61 -5.31
CA TYR A 64 9.06 11.96 -4.03
C TYR A 64 9.06 12.93 -2.85
N SER A 65 9.90 13.97 -2.85
CA SER A 65 9.99 14.91 -1.73
C SER A 65 8.65 15.59 -1.43
N ARG A 66 7.86 15.88 -2.46
CA ARG A 66 6.50 16.42 -2.27
C ARG A 66 5.55 15.42 -1.61
N ALA A 67 5.62 14.16 -2.02
CA ALA A 67 4.82 13.09 -1.40
C ALA A 67 5.23 12.86 0.06
N LEU A 68 6.53 12.87 0.34
CA LEU A 68 7.09 12.74 1.68
C LEU A 68 6.70 13.90 2.59
N GLN A 69 6.73 15.13 2.08
CA GLN A 69 6.27 16.31 2.81
C GLN A 69 4.80 16.17 3.23
N HIS A 70 3.92 15.82 2.30
CA HIS A 70 2.51 15.61 2.60
C HIS A 70 2.27 14.46 3.58
N LEU A 71 3.02 13.35 3.47
CA LEU A 71 2.94 12.25 4.42
C LEU A 71 3.38 12.69 5.84
N SER A 72 4.43 13.51 5.94
CA SER A 72 4.88 14.10 7.20
C SER A 72 3.86 15.09 7.79
N GLU A 73 3.16 15.86 6.95
CA GLU A 73 2.07 16.73 7.40
C GLU A 73 0.85 15.92 7.87
N LEU A 74 0.50 14.86 7.13
CA LEU A 74 -0.59 13.95 7.51
C LEU A 74 -0.29 13.21 8.82
N SER A 75 0.95 12.81 9.07
CA SER A 75 1.31 12.08 10.29
C SER A 75 1.20 12.92 11.57
N LYS A 76 1.20 14.25 11.45
CA LYS A 76 0.94 15.17 12.58
C LYS A 76 -0.52 15.16 13.04
N THR A 77 -1.44 14.87 12.12
CA THR A 77 -2.89 14.93 12.35
C THR A 77 -3.54 13.54 12.43
N HIS A 78 -2.94 12.55 11.77
CA HIS A 78 -3.44 11.19 11.71
C HIS A 78 -2.44 10.24 12.36
N LYS A 79 -2.92 9.47 13.34
CA LYS A 79 -2.12 8.47 14.04
C LYS A 79 -1.63 7.38 13.09
N ASP A 80 -2.50 6.95 12.19
CA ASP A 80 -2.27 5.82 11.28
C ASP A 80 -2.63 6.19 9.83
N ILE A 81 -1.79 5.78 8.89
CA ILE A 81 -1.92 6.10 7.46
C ILE A 81 -1.65 4.84 6.64
N VAL A 82 -2.51 4.58 5.65
CA VAL A 82 -2.27 3.59 4.59
C VAL A 82 -1.92 4.36 3.32
N ALA A 83 -0.85 3.99 2.64
CA ALA A 83 -0.45 4.58 1.38
C ALA A 83 -0.04 3.53 0.35
N ASP A 84 -0.31 3.78 -0.94
CA ASP A 84 0.08 2.91 -2.04
C ASP A 84 1.15 3.54 -2.93
N GLU A 85 2.08 2.72 -3.40
CA GLU A 85 3.15 3.12 -4.32
C GLU A 85 3.65 1.91 -5.14
N ASP A 86 4.08 2.15 -6.38
CA ASP A 86 4.53 1.08 -7.28
C ASP A 86 5.87 0.46 -6.86
N PHE A 87 6.80 1.30 -6.37
CA PHE A 87 8.06 0.86 -5.77
C PHE A 87 8.87 -0.17 -6.61
N HIS A 88 8.85 -0.02 -7.93
CA HIS A 88 9.47 -0.97 -8.86
C HIS A 88 10.99 -1.13 -8.69
N LYS A 89 11.70 -0.08 -8.26
CA LYS A 89 13.17 -0.08 -8.13
C LYS A 89 13.59 -0.14 -6.66
N LYS A 90 14.53 -1.05 -6.35
CA LYS A 90 15.11 -1.20 -5.00
C LYS A 90 15.71 0.12 -4.48
N HIS A 91 16.43 0.85 -5.32
CA HIS A 91 17.08 2.10 -4.92
C HIS A 91 16.07 3.18 -4.51
N SER A 92 15.05 3.44 -5.34
CA SER A 92 14.01 4.43 -5.02
C SER A 92 13.22 4.06 -3.76
N ARG A 93 12.94 2.76 -3.54
CA ARG A 93 12.36 2.27 -2.27
C ARG A 93 13.22 2.63 -1.07
N SER A 94 14.52 2.31 -1.12
CA SER A 94 15.44 2.57 0.00
C SER A 94 15.47 4.04 0.36
N ILE A 95 15.64 4.93 -0.62
CA ILE A 95 15.67 6.37 -0.37
C ILE A 95 14.33 6.85 0.19
N PHE A 96 13.22 6.39 -0.37
CA PHE A 96 11.90 6.77 0.12
C PHE A 96 11.70 6.36 1.59
N PHE A 97 12.08 5.14 1.96
CA PHE A 97 11.97 4.66 3.34
C PHE A 97 12.90 5.40 4.31
N GLU A 98 14.15 5.67 3.90
CA GLU A 98 15.08 6.46 4.72
C GLU A 98 14.51 7.85 5.02
N ARG A 99 14.03 8.55 3.98
CA ARG A 99 13.44 9.88 4.13
C ARG A 99 12.16 9.87 4.97
N ILE A 100 11.33 8.82 4.84
CA ILE A 100 10.17 8.66 5.71
C ILE A 100 10.59 8.58 7.19
N ARG A 101 11.60 7.76 7.51
CA ARG A 101 12.09 7.60 8.88
C ARG A 101 12.63 8.89 9.46
N GLU A 102 13.44 9.62 8.68
CA GLU A 102 13.95 10.94 9.04
C GLU A 102 12.81 11.92 9.32
N SER A 103 11.83 12.01 8.40
CA SER A 103 10.71 12.94 8.50
C SER A 103 9.74 12.65 9.67
N MET A 104 9.76 11.41 10.17
CA MET A 104 8.93 10.97 11.29
C MET A 104 9.70 10.89 12.62
N GLY A 105 10.95 11.36 12.67
CA GLY A 105 11.68 11.51 13.93
C GLY A 105 12.32 10.24 14.49
N GLU A 106 12.42 9.15 13.72
CA GLU A 106 13.14 7.93 14.16
C GLU A 106 14.68 8.11 14.18
N GLY A 107 15.18 9.33 14.01
CA GLY A 107 16.61 9.67 13.98
C GLY A 107 17.30 9.79 15.35
N SER A 108 16.57 9.82 16.46
CA SER A 108 17.20 9.92 17.78
C SER A 108 16.23 9.57 18.91
N SER A 109 16.42 8.40 19.52
CA SER A 109 15.92 8.05 20.87
C SER A 109 14.42 8.27 21.12
N LEU A 110 13.58 7.24 20.89
CA LEU A 110 12.49 6.78 21.79
C LEU A 110 11.56 5.78 21.05
N SER A 111 11.68 4.50 21.43
CA SER A 111 10.60 3.52 21.70
C SER A 111 9.24 3.61 20.96
N GLY A 112 9.21 3.87 19.66
CA GLY A 112 8.02 3.70 18.83
C GLY A 112 8.41 3.01 17.54
N SER A 113 8.53 1.67 17.55
CA SER A 113 8.95 0.94 16.35
C SER A 113 7.96 1.19 15.21
N LEU A 114 8.37 1.90 14.15
CA LEU A 114 7.68 1.83 12.86
C LEU A 114 7.82 0.38 12.36
N GLN A 115 6.84 -0.47 12.69
CA GLN A 115 6.77 -1.84 12.18
C GLN A 115 6.39 -1.80 10.70
N MET A 116 7.41 -1.60 9.87
CA MET A 116 7.31 -1.73 8.41
C MET A 116 7.13 -3.20 8.05
N ARG A 117 5.87 -3.64 7.88
CA ARG A 117 5.55 -4.97 7.34
C ARG A 117 5.37 -4.86 5.83
N VAL A 118 6.39 -5.26 5.08
CA VAL A 118 6.30 -5.44 3.63
C VAL A 118 5.59 -6.77 3.37
N LEU A 119 4.31 -6.71 3.03
CA LEU A 119 3.56 -7.88 2.55
C LEU A 119 3.86 -8.06 1.06
N SER A 120 4.99 -8.70 0.73
CA SER A 120 5.22 -9.16 -0.64
C SER A 120 4.40 -10.42 -0.87
N GLY A 121 3.32 -10.31 -1.64
CA GLY A 121 2.68 -11.48 -2.22
C GLY A 121 3.70 -12.17 -3.11
N ARG A 122 4.19 -13.35 -2.71
CA ARG A 122 4.85 -14.27 -3.63
C ARG A 122 3.86 -14.51 -4.76
N GLY A 123 4.23 -14.13 -5.98
CA GLY A 123 3.42 -14.35 -7.16
C GLY A 123 3.01 -15.82 -7.22
N GLY A 124 1.75 -16.08 -6.91
CA GLY A 124 1.11 -17.33 -7.30
C GLY A 124 1.14 -17.32 -8.82
N SER A 125 1.79 -18.32 -9.40
CA SER A 125 1.68 -18.66 -10.80
C SER A 125 0.21 -18.57 -11.21
N ALA A 126 -0.08 -17.77 -12.23
CA ALA A 126 -1.39 -17.81 -12.88
C ALA A 126 -1.69 -19.27 -13.26
N PRO A 127 -2.88 -19.81 -12.95
CA PRO A 127 -3.24 -21.13 -13.45
C PRO A 127 -3.20 -21.07 -14.98
N ALA A 128 -2.52 -22.05 -15.58
CA ALA A 128 -2.41 -22.16 -17.03
C ALA A 128 -3.80 -22.14 -17.67
N ALA A 129 -3.94 -21.38 -18.77
CA ALA A 129 -5.14 -21.36 -19.59
C ALA A 129 -5.40 -22.79 -20.10
N GLY A 130 -6.39 -23.47 -19.55
CA GLY A 130 -6.73 -24.84 -19.95
C GLY A 130 -7.63 -25.66 -19.02
N ALA A 131 -7.88 -25.23 -17.78
CA ALA A 131 -8.80 -25.94 -16.90
C ALA A 131 -10.23 -25.42 -17.05
N SER A 132 -11.06 -26.17 -17.77
CA SER A 132 -12.52 -26.01 -17.84
C SER A 132 -13.14 -26.09 -16.43
N PRO A 133 -14.13 -25.26 -16.08
CA PRO A 133 -14.76 -25.33 -14.76
C PRO A 133 -15.78 -26.46 -14.71
N GLU A 134 -15.37 -27.64 -14.21
CA GLU A 134 -16.34 -28.63 -13.74
C GLU A 134 -16.99 -28.15 -12.44
N ARG A 135 -18.22 -27.71 -12.63
CA ARG A 135 -19.28 -27.43 -11.67
C ARG A 135 -19.43 -28.59 -10.67
N THR A 136 -18.97 -28.42 -9.44
CA THR A 136 -19.46 -29.23 -8.30
C THR A 136 -20.03 -28.31 -7.22
N LEU A 137 -21.30 -27.98 -7.40
CA LEU A 137 -22.20 -27.65 -6.30
C LEU A 137 -22.37 -28.90 -5.44
N ARG A 138 -21.86 -28.89 -4.21
CA ARG A 138 -22.42 -29.74 -3.15
C ARG A 138 -22.72 -28.89 -1.93
N HIS A 139 -24.03 -28.75 -1.74
CA HIS A 139 -24.72 -28.51 -0.48
C HIS A 139 -23.97 -29.09 0.72
N VAL A 140 -23.80 -28.26 1.75
CA VAL A 140 -23.80 -28.77 3.13
C VAL A 140 -25.01 -28.14 3.80
N SER A 141 -26.00 -29.01 4.03
CA SER A 141 -27.26 -28.70 4.66
C SER A 141 -27.10 -28.55 6.17
N ARG A 142 -27.94 -27.67 6.69
CA ARG A 142 -28.47 -27.55 8.05
C ARG A 142 -28.99 -28.91 8.57
N ASP A 143 -28.82 -29.16 9.87
CA ASP A 143 -29.76 -29.77 10.85
C ASP A 143 -28.94 -30.24 12.07
N GLU A 144 -29.01 -29.55 13.21
CA GLU A 144 -29.95 -29.79 14.32
C GLU A 144 -29.98 -31.25 14.82
N LYS A 145 -29.42 -31.50 16.02
CA LYS A 145 -30.18 -31.86 17.24
C LYS A 145 -29.29 -32.37 18.39
N GLU A 146 -29.54 -31.77 19.55
CA GLU A 146 -29.76 -32.39 20.88
C GLU A 146 -28.75 -33.42 21.42
N SER A 147 -28.49 -33.56 22.71
CA SER A 147 -28.86 -32.91 23.97
C SER A 147 -28.11 -33.75 24.99
N GLN A 148 -27.44 -33.16 25.98
CA GLN A 148 -27.31 -33.72 27.32
C GLN A 148 -26.53 -32.76 28.21
N SER A 149 -27.27 -31.90 28.90
CA SER A 149 -26.84 -31.40 30.20
C SER A 149 -28.06 -31.22 31.10
N LEU A 150 -27.94 -31.78 32.32
CA LEU A 150 -28.53 -31.34 33.58
C LEU A 150 -29.90 -31.88 34.02
N ARG A 151 -29.79 -32.69 35.10
CA ARG A 151 -30.45 -32.54 36.42
C ARG A 151 -31.81 -33.22 36.68
N ARG A 152 -31.74 -34.05 37.73
CA ARG A 152 -32.63 -34.15 38.92
C ARG A 152 -34.13 -34.31 38.68
N GLY A 153 -34.65 -35.41 39.21
CA GLY A 153 -36.05 -35.71 39.45
C GLY A 153 -36.16 -37.16 39.85
#